data_AF-A0A382NVE8-F1
#
_entry.id   AF-A0A382NVE8-F1
#
_cell.length_a   1.000
_cell.length_b   1.000
_cell.length_c   1.000
_cell.angle_alpha   90.00
_cell.angle_beta   90.00
_cell.angle_gamma   90.00
#
_symmetry.space_group_name_H-M   'P 1'
#
loop_
_entity.id
_entity.type
_entity.pdbx_description
1 polymer ?
#
loop_
_entity_poly.entity_id
_entity_poly.type
_entity_poly.pdbx_seq_one_letter_code
_entity_poly.pdbx_strand_id
1 'polypeptide(L)' 'MPNIKHLFDESGEIQGDLKSVFVVNGPGSFSAIRVGVSVAKAMSSSLNIPLVAINSLQVEFEPFKSQN' A
#
# COMPACT_ATOMS: atom_id res chain seq x y z
N MET A 1 -6.35 -2.03 -12.99
CA MET A 1 -6.58 -1.48 -11.63
C MET A 1 -7.17 -0.09 -11.74
N PRO A 2 -8.51 0.04 -11.82
CA PRO A 2 -9.16 1.33 -12.09
C PRO A 2 -8.89 2.37 -11.00
N ASN A 3 -9.04 2.01 -9.71
CA ASN A 3 -8.87 2.97 -8.61
C ASN A 3 -7.43 3.48 -8.46
N ILE A 4 -6.42 2.61 -8.67
CA ILE A 4 -5.02 3.04 -8.59
C ILE A 4 -4.70 4.02 -9.73
N LYS A 5 -5.19 3.75 -10.94
CA LYS A 5 -5.03 4.69 -12.07
C LYS A 5 -5.72 6.02 -11.76
N HIS A 6 -6.94 5.96 -11.25
CA HIS A 6 -7.70 7.17 -10.90
C HIS A 6 -6.95 8.04 -9.88
N LEU A 7 -6.33 7.45 -8.86
CA LEU A 7 -5.51 8.18 -7.88
C LEU A 7 -4.30 8.91 -8.51
N PHE A 8 -3.64 8.31 -9.49
CA PHE A 8 -2.57 9.01 -10.23
C PHE A 8 -3.13 10.16 -11.07
N ASP A 9 -4.25 9.93 -11.75
CA ASP A 9 -4.90 10.97 -12.57
C ASP A 9 -5.37 12.16 -11.69
N GLU A 10 -5.83 11.91 -10.46
CA GLU A 10 -6.26 12.95 -9.50
C GLU A 10 -5.09 13.69 -8.82
N SER A 11 -4.01 12.98 -8.48
CA SER A 11 -2.85 13.58 -7.83
C SER A 11 -1.93 14.34 -8.78
N GLY A 12 -1.98 14.03 -10.08
CA GLY A 12 -1.05 14.57 -11.08
C GLY A 12 0.36 13.97 -11.02
N GLU A 13 0.59 13.02 -10.12
CA GLU A 13 1.85 12.31 -9.96
C GLU A 13 2.00 11.21 -11.02
N ILE A 14 3.23 10.93 -11.44
CA ILE A 14 3.51 9.80 -12.34
C ILE A 14 4.05 8.62 -11.54
N GLN A 15 3.79 7.40 -12.04
CA GLN A 15 4.26 6.17 -11.38
C GLN A 15 5.78 6.14 -11.16
N GLY A 16 6.55 6.79 -12.04
CA GLY A 16 8.00 6.85 -11.95
C GLY A 16 8.53 7.63 -10.75
N ASP A 17 7.73 8.50 -10.14
CA ASP A 17 8.13 9.31 -8.99
C ASP A 17 7.90 8.59 -7.65
N LEU A 18 7.25 7.42 -7.67
CA LEU A 18 7.09 6.59 -6.48
C LEU A 18 8.44 6.14 -5.94
N LYS A 19 8.63 6.30 -4.63
CA LYS A 19 9.86 5.90 -3.93
C LYS A 19 9.75 4.57 -3.20
N SER A 20 8.54 4.10 -2.92
CA SER A 20 8.28 2.87 -2.17
C SER A 20 6.80 2.49 -2.26
N VAL A 21 6.51 1.20 -2.12
CA VAL A 21 5.14 0.68 -1.98
C VAL A 21 4.95 0.14 -0.57
N PHE A 22 3.88 0.54 0.10
CA PHE A 22 3.48 -0.01 1.40
C PHE A 22 2.31 -0.96 1.21
N VAL A 23 2.31 -2.10 1.91
CA VAL A 23 1.21 -3.06 1.88
C VAL A 23 0.96 -3.69 3.23
N VAL A 24 -0.31 -3.87 3.59
CA VAL A 24 -0.71 -4.56 4.81
C VAL A 24 -0.45 -6.05 4.67
N ASN A 25 0.21 -6.64 5.68
CA ASN A 25 0.44 -8.10 5.78
C ASN A 25 -0.44 -8.78 6.85
N GLY A 26 -1.44 -8.06 7.37
CA GLY A 26 -2.43 -8.56 8.32
C GLY A 26 -2.20 -8.14 9.78
N PRO A 27 -3.04 -8.64 10.71
CA PRO A 27 -4.17 -9.56 10.48
C PRO A 27 -5.32 -8.97 9.63
N GLY A 28 -6.16 -9.82 9.04
CA GLY A 28 -7.29 -9.39 8.20
C GLY A 28 -7.79 -10.49 7.26
N SER A 29 -8.56 -10.12 6.24
CA SER A 29 -9.06 -11.06 5.23
C SER A 29 -7.91 -11.70 4.44
N PHE A 30 -7.73 -13.02 4.59
CA PHE A 30 -6.66 -13.78 3.92
C PHE A 30 -6.66 -13.56 2.40
N SER A 31 -7.83 -13.65 1.77
CA SER A 31 -7.98 -13.43 0.33
C SER A 31 -7.62 -12.00 -0.07
N ALA A 32 -8.13 -10.99 0.65
CA ALA A 32 -7.85 -9.59 0.32
C ALA A 32 -6.36 -9.24 0.50
N ILE A 33 -5.74 -9.72 1.58
CA ILE A 33 -4.32 -9.51 1.86
C ILE A 33 -3.48 -10.12 0.73
N ARG A 34 -3.78 -11.34 0.29
CA ARG A 34 -3.03 -12.00 -0.79
C ARG A 34 -3.15 -11.27 -2.12
N VAL A 35 -4.35 -10.76 -2.46
CA VAL A 35 -4.54 -9.94 -3.67
C VAL A 35 -3.75 -8.63 -3.56
N GLY A 36 -3.86 -7.92 -2.44
CA GLY A 36 -3.14 -6.67 -2.18
C GLY A 36 -1.63 -6.84 -2.27
N VAL A 37 -1.06 -7.87 -1.62
CA VAL A 37 0.38 -8.18 -1.65
C VAL A 37 0.84 -8.52 -3.07
N SER A 38 0.05 -9.26 -3.84
CA SER A 38 0.39 -9.60 -5.23
C SER A 38 0.48 -8.36 -6.11
N VAL A 39 -0.48 -7.44 -5.98
CA VAL A 39 -0.50 -6.16 -6.68
C VAL A 39 0.68 -5.28 -6.27
N ALA A 40 0.91 -5.13 -4.96
CA ALA A 40 1.98 -4.32 -4.41
C ALA A 40 3.36 -4.82 -4.86
N LYS A 41 3.58 -6.15 -4.85
CA LYS A 41 4.82 -6.78 -5.30
C LYS A 41 5.05 -6.60 -6.80
N ALA A 42 4.00 -6.73 -7.62
CA ALA A 42 4.11 -6.48 -9.05
C ALA A 42 4.56 -5.04 -9.34
N MET A 43 3.93 -4.06 -8.68
CA MET A 43 4.25 -2.64 -8.84
C MET A 43 5.65 -2.28 -8.33
N SER A 44 6.01 -2.73 -7.12
CA SER A 44 7.32 -2.45 -6.55
C SER A 44 8.44 -3.07 -7.38
N SER A 45 8.22 -4.30 -7.89
CA SER A 45 9.18 -5.00 -8.74
C SER A 45 9.32 -4.34 -10.11
N SER A 46 8.24 -3.84 -10.71
CA SER A 46 8.31 -3.16 -12.02
C SER A 46 9.04 -1.82 -11.95
N LEU A 47 8.95 -1.12 -10.82
CA LEU A 47 9.59 0.18 -10.60
C LEU A 47 10.97 0.06 -9.93
N ASN A 48 11.38 -1.15 -9.53
CA ASN A 48 12.59 -1.42 -8.76
C ASN A 48 12.69 -0.56 -7.48
N ILE A 49 11.58 -0.46 -6.75
CA ILE A 49 11.45 0.31 -5.50
C ILE A 49 11.16 -0.61 -4.30
N PRO A 50 11.50 -0.18 -3.07
CA PRO A 50 11.22 -0.93 -1.85
C PRO A 50 9.73 -1.27 -1.69
N LEU A 51 9.47 -2.50 -1.22
CA LEU A 51 8.17 -2.94 -0.74
C LEU A 51 8.22 -3.10 0.78
N VAL A 52 7.39 -2.34 1.48
CA VAL A 52 7.35 -2.31 2.95
C VAL A 52 6.06 -2.93 3.44
N ALA A 53 6.19 -3.98 4.26
CA ALA A 53 5.04 -4.61 4.91
C ALA A 53 4.69 -3.84 6.19
N ILE A 54 3.39 -3.56 6.39
CA ILE A 54 2.87 -2.92 7.60
C ILE A 54 1.83 -3.81 8.29
N ASN A 55 1.76 -3.72 9.62
CA ASN A 55 0.78 -4.44 10.42
C ASN A 55 -0.54 -3.67 10.43
N SER A 56 -1.66 -4.32 10.14
CA SER A 56 -2.97 -3.64 10.07
C SER A 56 -3.39 -3.04 11.40
N LEU A 57 -3.19 -3.76 12.52
CA LEU A 57 -3.57 -3.27 13.84
C LEU A 57 -2.77 -2.03 14.24
N GLN A 58 -1.51 -1.91 13.79
CA GLN A 58 -0.74 -0.69 14.01
C GLN A 58 -1.34 0.50 13.25
N VAL A 59 -1.80 0.29 12.01
CA VAL A 59 -2.47 1.34 11.22
C VAL A 59 -3.80 1.75 11.86
N GLU A 60 -4.59 0.78 12.33
CA GLU A 60 -5.86 1.04 13.03
C GLU A 60 -5.67 1.75 14.37
N PHE A 61 -4.56 1.45 15.07
CA PHE A 61 -4.22 2.07 16.35
C PHE A 61 -3.67 3.50 16.20
N GLU A 62 -3.08 3.84 15.06
CA GLU A 62 -2.38 5.12 14.85
C GLU A 62 -3.20 6.38 15.24
N PRO A 63 -4.51 6.49 14.92
CA PRO A 63 -5.32 7.64 15.32
C PRO A 63 -5.50 7.81 16.84
N PHE A 64 -5.28 6.75 17.63
CA PHE A 64 -5.45 6.74 19.08
C PHE A 64 -4.15 7.05 19.84
N LYS A 65 -3.00 7.07 19.16
CA LYS A 65 -1.71 7.38 19.79
C LYS A 65 -1.61 8.82 20.31
N SER A 66 -2.33 9.77 19.70
CA SER A 66 -2.28 11.19 20.08
C SER A 66 -3.17 11.57 21.26
N GLN A 67 -3.89 10.60 21.86
CA GLN A 67 -4.79 10.82 23.00
C GLN A 67 -4.17 10.48 24.36
N ASN A 68 -2.86 10.16 24.43
CA ASN A 68 -2.12 9.91 25.67
C ASN A 68 -0.83 10.72 25.73
#